data_AF-A0A9R1CK59-F1
#
_entry.id   AF-A0A9R1CK59-F1
#
_cell.length_a   1.000
_cell.length_b   1.000
_cell.length_c   1.000
_cell.angle_alpha   90.00
_cell.angle_beta   90.00
_cell.angle_gamma   90.00
#
_symmetry.space_group_name_H-M   'P 1'
#
loop_
_entity.id
_entity.type
_entity.pdbx_description
1 polymer ?
#
loop_
_entity_poly.entity_id
_entity_poly.type
_entity_poly.pdbx_seq_one_letter_code
_entity_poly.pdbx_strand_id
1 'polypeptide(L)'
;MTSEANSSNYFAVALNDDQQAIQSQEAASLAPDEHEQLDTTTSIRALRIAAAVERSKTEYKPEHAYTERLWLQPGSYKSQRPTTNSQVDRQKLEYTASSLYFADPPDYQGALDLVLLKFDPSPKAKSLGGLSRELLDIGLKSAVKCGDKISAKNLADSSKSIWKGQFAGIAASAADAYMSAGLYQDAVKPLIMSMSAFGIHYPIACRLSKALKAVQEERGERLTATSYFQQLVDRAVEWRKQAFQRPTFSAEEGVTKSQGVKLDDDELAGQVLDTHAVALELCLDSEGEKALEGSWKRLSKGLDVDLQPDVSVREL
;
A
#
# COMPACT_ATOMS: atom_id res chain seq x y z
N MET A 1 -38.93 -36.84 9.03
CA MET A 1 -37.53 -36.41 9.28
C MET A 1 -37.12 -35.53 8.12
N THR A 2 -37.12 -34.21 8.29
CA THR A 2 -36.69 -33.25 7.26
C THR A 2 -35.17 -33.21 7.26
N SER A 3 -34.54 -33.45 6.10
CA SER A 3 -33.09 -33.30 5.95
C SER A 3 -32.71 -31.84 6.03
N GLU A 4 -31.64 -31.49 6.77
CA GLU A 4 -31.08 -30.14 6.74
C GLU A 4 -30.77 -29.71 5.30
N ALA A 5 -31.21 -28.49 4.95
CA ALA A 5 -30.99 -27.93 3.64
C ALA A 5 -29.53 -27.51 3.49
N ASN A 6 -28.88 -28.00 2.44
CA ASN A 6 -27.55 -27.59 2.01
C ASN A 6 -27.57 -27.25 0.51
N SER A 7 -26.45 -26.74 -0.01
CA SER A 7 -26.34 -26.27 -1.40
C SER A 7 -26.62 -27.35 -2.45
N SER A 8 -26.54 -28.63 -2.08
CA SER A 8 -26.72 -29.78 -3.00
C SER A 8 -28.13 -30.36 -3.01
N ASN A 9 -28.96 -30.08 -2.00
CA ASN A 9 -30.31 -30.65 -1.87
C ASN A 9 -31.44 -29.60 -1.79
N TYR A 10 -31.10 -28.31 -1.90
CA TYR A 10 -32.04 -27.18 -1.76
C TYR A 10 -33.30 -27.33 -2.62
N PHE A 11 -33.14 -27.75 -3.88
CA PHE A 11 -34.28 -27.92 -4.80
C PHE A 11 -35.23 -29.04 -4.37
N ALA A 12 -34.69 -30.14 -3.85
CA ALA A 12 -35.48 -31.27 -3.38
C ALA A 12 -36.21 -30.95 -2.06
N VAL A 13 -35.57 -30.18 -1.17
CA VAL A 13 -36.20 -29.69 0.07
C VAL A 13 -37.34 -28.71 -0.24
N ALA A 14 -37.12 -27.79 -1.19
CA ALA A 14 -38.15 -26.84 -1.62
C ALA A 14 -39.40 -27.53 -2.23
N LEU A 15 -39.21 -28.60 -3.03
CA LEU A 15 -40.31 -29.39 -3.57
C LEU A 15 -41.11 -30.13 -2.48
N ASN A 16 -40.44 -30.64 -1.45
CA ASN A 16 -41.09 -31.33 -0.35
C ASN A 16 -41.89 -30.36 0.54
N ASP A 17 -41.34 -29.17 0.78
CA ASP A 17 -42.05 -28.10 1.50
C ASP A 17 -43.30 -27.64 0.72
N ASP A 18 -43.22 -27.53 -0.61
CA ASP A 18 -44.37 -27.21 -1.47
C ASP A 18 -45.47 -28.29 -1.38
N GLN A 19 -45.09 -29.57 -1.38
CA GLN A 19 -46.05 -30.67 -1.26
C GLN A 19 -46.73 -30.71 0.12
N GLN A 20 -46.00 -30.42 1.20
CA GLN A 20 -46.58 -30.36 2.54
C GLN A 20 -47.54 -29.18 2.72
N ALA A 21 -47.23 -28.03 2.09
CA ALA A 21 -48.11 -26.87 2.11
C ALA A 21 -49.44 -27.15 1.38
N ILE A 22 -49.38 -27.81 0.22
CA ILE A 22 -50.56 -28.22 -0.56
C ILE A 22 -51.44 -29.18 0.25
N GLN A 23 -50.85 -30.21 0.86
CA GLN A 23 -51.57 -31.19 1.68
C GLN A 23 -52.21 -30.56 2.93
N SER A 24 -51.56 -29.56 3.52
CA SER A 24 -52.08 -28.84 4.69
C SER A 24 -53.27 -27.94 4.35
N GLN A 25 -53.32 -27.40 3.13
CA GLN A 25 -54.46 -26.62 2.63
C GLN A 25 -55.61 -27.50 2.13
N GLU A 26 -55.34 -28.63 1.48
CA GLU A 26 -56.37 -29.60 1.08
C GLU A 26 -57.10 -30.19 2.29
N ALA A 27 -56.41 -30.42 3.41
CA ALA A 27 -57.02 -30.83 4.67
C ALA A 27 -57.94 -29.75 5.30
N ALA A 28 -57.78 -28.48 4.93
CA ALA A 28 -58.58 -27.36 5.42
C ALA A 28 -59.74 -26.99 4.48
N SER A 29 -59.83 -27.57 3.27
CA SER A 29 -60.70 -27.13 2.19
C SER A 29 -61.70 -28.22 1.75
N LEU A 30 -62.70 -28.51 2.58
CA LEU A 30 -63.89 -29.28 2.17
C LEU A 30 -65.02 -28.33 1.76
N ALA A 31 -64.87 -27.67 0.61
CA ALA A 31 -65.96 -27.13 -0.22
C ALA A 31 -65.42 -26.76 -1.62
N PRO A 32 -66.10 -27.09 -2.73
CA PRO A 32 -65.60 -26.83 -4.06
C PRO A 32 -66.09 -25.46 -4.57
N ASP A 33 -65.18 -24.60 -5.02
CA ASP A 33 -65.50 -23.55 -5.99
C ASP A 33 -64.31 -23.29 -6.92
N GLU A 34 -64.55 -23.46 -8.22
CA GLU A 34 -63.54 -23.59 -9.29
C GLU A 34 -62.93 -22.26 -9.78
N HIS A 35 -62.79 -21.24 -8.92
CA HIS A 35 -62.22 -19.95 -9.33
C HIS A 35 -60.91 -19.52 -8.64
N GLU A 36 -60.38 -20.31 -7.70
CA GLU A 36 -59.15 -19.97 -6.96
C GLU A 36 -57.93 -20.84 -7.37
N GLN A 37 -57.45 -20.75 -8.61
CA GLN A 37 -56.16 -21.39 -9.00
C GLN A 37 -55.01 -20.39 -9.24
N LEU A 38 -55.33 -19.14 -9.64
CA LEU A 38 -54.30 -18.11 -9.85
C LEU A 38 -53.93 -17.39 -8.55
N ASP A 39 -54.89 -17.12 -7.65
CA ASP A 39 -54.63 -16.50 -6.34
C ASP A 39 -53.95 -17.46 -5.34
N THR A 40 -54.15 -18.76 -5.48
CA THR A 40 -53.50 -19.81 -4.65
C THR A 40 -51.99 -19.82 -4.84
N THR A 41 -51.49 -19.69 -6.08
CA THR A 41 -50.03 -19.69 -6.33
C THR A 41 -49.34 -18.46 -5.74
N THR A 42 -50.02 -17.32 -5.78
CA THR A 42 -49.55 -16.05 -5.19
C THR A 42 -49.60 -16.12 -3.66
N SER A 43 -50.65 -16.74 -3.10
CA SER A 43 -50.82 -17.00 -1.67
C SER A 43 -49.77 -17.98 -1.12
N ILE A 44 -49.51 -19.09 -1.82
CA ILE A 44 -48.49 -20.10 -1.45
C ILE A 44 -47.08 -19.49 -1.49
N ARG A 45 -46.79 -18.63 -2.48
CA ARG A 45 -45.53 -17.89 -2.53
C ARG A 45 -45.41 -16.92 -1.35
N ALA A 46 -46.48 -16.19 -1.01
CA ALA A 46 -46.49 -15.27 0.13
C ALA A 46 -46.29 -16.00 1.46
N LEU A 47 -46.93 -17.16 1.65
CA LEU A 47 -46.75 -18.02 2.82
C LEU A 47 -45.33 -18.57 2.93
N ARG A 48 -44.69 -18.96 1.81
CA ARG A 48 -43.27 -19.33 1.79
C ARG A 48 -42.35 -18.19 2.19
N ILE A 49 -42.60 -16.99 1.67
CA ILE A 49 -41.80 -15.81 2.01
C ILE A 49 -41.97 -15.49 3.50
N ALA A 50 -43.18 -15.55 4.04
CA ALA A 50 -43.43 -15.33 5.47
C ALA A 50 -42.75 -16.39 6.35
N ALA A 51 -42.85 -17.67 5.98
CA ALA A 51 -42.19 -18.77 6.70
C ALA A 51 -40.66 -18.69 6.63
N ALA A 52 -40.09 -18.29 5.48
CA ALA A 52 -38.66 -18.05 5.34
C ALA A 52 -38.18 -16.83 6.14
N VAL A 53 -39.01 -15.80 6.27
CA VAL A 53 -38.73 -14.61 7.12
C VAL A 53 -38.79 -14.96 8.61
N GLU A 54 -39.72 -15.81 9.04
CA GLU A 54 -39.75 -16.27 10.44
C GLU A 54 -38.59 -17.23 10.72
N ARG A 55 -38.25 -18.16 9.81
CA ARG A 55 -37.05 -19.00 9.93
C ARG A 55 -35.78 -18.16 9.97
N SER A 56 -35.65 -17.09 9.18
CA SER A 56 -34.47 -16.22 9.22
C SER A 56 -34.35 -15.43 10.52
N LYS A 57 -35.45 -15.16 11.23
CA LYS A 57 -35.38 -14.57 12.58
C LYS A 57 -34.86 -15.54 13.64
N THR A 58 -34.97 -16.86 13.41
CA THR A 58 -34.57 -17.90 14.37
C THR A 58 -33.29 -18.66 14.00
N GLU A 59 -32.98 -18.83 12.71
CA GLU A 59 -31.82 -19.58 12.20
C GLU A 59 -30.55 -18.74 12.17
N TYR A 60 -30.67 -17.43 11.94
CA TYR A 60 -29.57 -16.54 12.24
C TYR A 60 -29.50 -16.46 13.76
N LYS A 61 -28.57 -17.21 14.37
CA LYS A 61 -28.05 -16.87 15.69
C LYS A 61 -27.86 -15.35 15.68
N PRO A 62 -28.20 -14.62 16.75
CA PRO A 62 -27.67 -13.30 16.95
C PRO A 62 -26.17 -13.45 17.20
N GLU A 63 -25.41 -13.82 16.18
CA GLU A 63 -24.11 -13.24 15.95
C GLU A 63 -24.41 -11.78 15.64
N HIS A 64 -24.72 -11.04 16.70
CA HIS A 64 -24.10 -9.76 16.84
C HIS A 64 -22.62 -10.04 16.57
N ALA A 65 -22.19 -9.76 15.34
CA ALA A 65 -20.86 -9.23 15.12
C ALA A 65 -20.83 -7.91 15.89
N TYR A 66 -20.80 -8.02 17.22
CA TYR A 66 -20.21 -7.05 18.09
C TYR A 66 -18.73 -7.07 17.71
N THR A 67 -18.42 -6.42 16.59
CA THR A 67 -17.10 -5.83 16.40
C THR A 67 -17.04 -4.67 17.38
N GLU A 68 -16.98 -5.00 18.68
CA GLU A 68 -16.70 -4.03 19.72
C GLU A 68 -15.41 -3.34 19.32
N ARG A 69 -15.46 -2.01 19.23
CA ARG A 69 -14.33 -1.11 18.95
C ARG A 69 -13.22 -1.17 20.01
N LEU A 70 -13.15 -2.24 20.81
CA LEU A 70 -12.34 -2.42 22.01
C LEU A 70 -11.73 -3.84 22.12
N TRP A 71 -11.67 -4.63 21.05
CA TRP A 71 -11.01 -5.95 21.06
C TRP A 71 -9.52 -5.93 21.42
N LEU A 72 -8.89 -4.76 21.47
CA LEU A 72 -7.52 -4.60 21.87
C LEU A 72 -7.44 -3.93 23.25
N GLN A 73 -7.50 -4.72 24.34
CA GLN A 73 -6.92 -4.26 25.60
C GLN A 73 -5.40 -4.30 25.47
N PRO A 74 -4.68 -3.17 25.63
CA PRO A 74 -3.22 -3.12 25.44
C PRO A 74 -2.44 -4.14 26.29
N GLY A 75 -3.03 -4.62 27.40
CA GLY A 75 -2.43 -5.63 28.28
C GLY A 75 -2.51 -7.09 27.80
N SER A 76 -3.44 -7.45 26.88
CA SER A 76 -3.60 -8.84 26.45
C SER A 76 -2.52 -9.30 25.45
N TYR A 77 -1.91 -8.37 24.72
CA TYR A 77 -0.87 -8.67 23.71
C TYR A 77 0.50 -8.96 24.31
N LYS A 78 0.82 -8.40 25.48
CA LYS A 78 2.08 -8.72 26.17
C LYS A 78 2.17 -10.20 26.58
N SER A 79 1.02 -10.86 26.75
CA SER A 79 0.94 -12.23 27.27
C SER A 79 0.67 -13.29 26.20
N GLN A 80 0.27 -12.89 24.98
CA GLN A 80 -0.01 -13.80 23.88
C GLN A 80 0.93 -13.52 22.71
N ARG A 81 2.25 -13.75 22.91
CA ARG A 81 3.08 -14.12 21.77
C ARG A 81 2.45 -15.38 21.16
N PRO A 82 2.07 -15.39 19.87
CA PRO A 82 1.51 -16.59 19.25
C PRO A 82 2.52 -17.73 19.42
N THR A 83 2.22 -18.65 20.33
CA THR A 83 3.04 -19.82 20.57
C THR A 83 3.02 -20.66 19.31
N THR A 84 4.15 -20.69 18.60
CA THR A 84 4.60 -21.77 17.71
C THR A 84 3.62 -22.25 16.63
N ASN A 85 3.97 -21.97 15.38
CA ASN A 85 3.69 -22.79 14.17
C ASN A 85 2.25 -23.17 13.79
N SER A 86 1.20 -22.82 14.55
CA SER A 86 -0.16 -22.80 13.99
C SER A 86 -0.27 -21.62 13.02
N GLN A 87 -0.92 -21.81 11.88
CA GLN A 87 -1.18 -20.76 10.89
C GLN A 87 -1.68 -19.47 11.56
N VAL A 88 -0.76 -18.58 11.92
CA VAL A 88 -1.13 -17.22 12.31
C VAL A 88 -1.81 -16.66 11.09
N ASP A 89 -3.12 -16.48 11.20
CA ASP A 89 -3.92 -15.88 10.13
C ASP A 89 -3.25 -14.57 9.73
N ARG A 90 -2.80 -14.52 8.48
CA ARG A 90 -2.07 -13.38 7.92
C ARG A 90 -2.90 -12.11 8.07
N GLN A 91 -4.22 -12.20 7.91
CA GLN A 91 -5.12 -11.06 8.09
C GLN A 91 -5.17 -10.61 9.55
N LYS A 92 -5.21 -11.55 10.50
CA LYS A 92 -5.14 -11.23 11.93
C LYS A 92 -3.82 -10.55 12.30
N LEU A 93 -2.69 -10.98 11.74
CA LEU A 93 -1.40 -10.36 11.99
C LEU A 93 -1.30 -8.96 11.37
N GLU A 94 -1.75 -8.79 10.12
CA GLU A 94 -1.90 -7.48 9.46
C GLU A 94 -2.76 -6.52 10.27
N TYR A 95 -3.94 -6.96 10.70
CA TYR A 95 -4.85 -6.17 11.50
C TYR A 95 -4.24 -5.78 12.85
N THR A 96 -3.61 -6.73 13.55
CA THR A 96 -3.04 -6.48 14.88
C THR A 96 -1.84 -5.53 14.79
N ALA A 97 -0.91 -5.76 13.85
CA ALA A 97 0.23 -4.88 13.64
C ALA A 97 -0.21 -3.45 13.26
N SER A 98 -1.22 -3.33 12.39
CA SER A 98 -1.81 -2.04 12.02
C SER A 98 -2.46 -1.35 13.22
N SER A 99 -3.20 -2.10 14.04
CA SER A 99 -3.87 -1.57 15.22
C SER A 99 -2.89 -1.02 16.24
N LEU A 100 -1.76 -1.70 16.46
CA LEU A 100 -0.69 -1.19 17.33
C LEU A 100 0.00 0.05 16.74
N TYR A 101 0.24 0.05 15.43
CA TYR A 101 0.86 1.18 14.74
C TYR A 101 0.02 2.47 14.78
N PHE A 102 -1.30 2.35 14.70
CA PHE A 102 -2.26 3.47 14.72
C PHE A 102 -2.92 3.68 16.09
N ALA A 103 -2.47 3.01 17.15
CA ALA A 103 -2.98 3.20 18.50
C ALA A 103 -2.71 4.62 19.04
N ASP A 104 -3.43 5.01 20.08
CA ASP A 104 -3.21 6.27 20.81
C ASP A 104 -2.94 5.98 22.31
N PRO A 105 -1.67 6.04 22.78
CA PRO A 105 -0.46 6.32 22.00
C PRO A 105 -0.02 5.13 21.11
N PRO A 106 0.73 5.37 20.02
CA PRO A 106 1.22 4.30 19.14
C PRO A 106 2.19 3.33 19.83
N ASP A 107 2.04 2.02 19.58
CA ASP A 107 2.99 0.99 20.02
C ASP A 107 3.82 0.46 18.84
N TYR A 108 4.83 1.23 18.44
CA TYR A 108 5.71 0.88 17.33
C TYR A 108 6.57 -0.36 17.61
N GLN A 109 6.96 -0.58 18.88
CA GLN A 109 7.77 -1.75 19.24
C GLN A 109 6.93 -3.03 19.15
N GLY A 110 5.71 -3.02 19.67
CA GLY A 110 4.79 -4.14 19.54
C GLY A 110 4.45 -4.45 18.08
N ALA A 111 4.21 -3.41 17.26
CA ALA A 111 3.99 -3.58 15.82
C ALA A 111 5.20 -4.20 15.12
N LEU A 112 6.42 -3.74 15.43
CA LEU A 112 7.66 -4.28 14.88
C LEU A 112 7.87 -5.74 15.29
N ASP A 113 7.70 -6.08 16.56
CA ASP A 113 7.86 -7.44 17.08
C ASP A 113 6.93 -8.44 16.35
N LEU A 114 5.69 -8.03 16.06
CA LEU A 114 4.74 -8.85 15.30
C LEU A 114 5.16 -9.05 13.84
N VAL A 115 5.69 -8.02 13.19
CA VAL A 115 6.22 -8.14 11.83
C VAL A 115 7.43 -9.08 11.80
N LEU A 116 8.36 -8.90 12.74
CA LEU A 116 9.59 -9.68 12.83
C LEU A 116 9.33 -11.16 13.14
N LEU A 117 8.20 -11.50 13.78
CA LEU A 117 7.79 -12.89 14.01
C LEU A 117 7.60 -13.69 12.70
N LYS A 118 7.21 -13.01 11.61
CA LYS A 118 6.99 -13.64 10.29
C LYS A 118 8.07 -13.33 9.27
N PHE A 119 8.89 -12.33 9.54
CA PHE A 119 9.93 -11.89 8.63
C PHE A 119 11.11 -12.86 8.63
N ASP A 120 11.45 -13.36 7.44
CA ASP A 120 12.67 -14.12 7.20
C ASP A 120 13.67 -13.24 6.41
N PRO A 121 14.79 -12.81 7.03
CA PRO A 121 15.81 -12.01 6.34
C PRO A 121 16.73 -12.85 5.44
N SER A 122 16.56 -14.17 5.39
CA SER A 122 17.46 -15.03 4.62
C SER A 122 17.36 -14.77 3.11
N PRO A 123 18.45 -14.93 2.34
CA PRO A 123 18.42 -14.76 0.89
C PRO A 123 17.57 -15.83 0.18
N LYS A 124 17.17 -16.89 0.89
CA LYS A 124 16.29 -17.96 0.41
C LYS A 124 14.82 -17.74 0.79
N ALA A 125 14.52 -16.65 1.51
CA ALA A 125 13.18 -16.33 1.95
C ALA A 125 12.24 -16.15 0.75
N LYS A 126 10.93 -16.31 1.01
CA LYS A 126 9.90 -15.90 0.05
C LYS A 126 10.00 -14.40 -0.20
N SER A 127 9.47 -13.92 -1.33
CA SER A 127 9.44 -12.49 -1.68
C SER A 127 9.03 -11.62 -0.47
N LEU A 128 9.71 -10.49 -0.28
CA LEU A 128 9.53 -9.57 0.86
C LEU A 128 9.76 -10.21 2.24
N GLY A 129 10.60 -11.24 2.32
CA GLY A 129 10.86 -11.98 3.56
C GLY A 129 9.64 -12.74 4.07
N GLY A 130 8.71 -13.11 3.17
CA GLY A 130 7.46 -13.79 3.54
C GLY A 130 6.35 -12.86 4.04
N LEU A 131 6.56 -11.54 4.02
CA LEU A 131 5.58 -10.55 4.44
C LEU A 131 4.64 -10.15 3.31
N SER A 132 3.50 -9.57 3.71
CA SER A 132 2.71 -8.75 2.81
C SER A 132 3.37 -7.39 2.60
N ARG A 133 2.92 -6.69 1.56
CA ARG A 133 3.36 -5.35 1.24
C ARG A 133 3.05 -4.38 2.39
N GLU A 134 1.87 -4.51 2.98
CA GLU A 134 1.34 -3.70 4.06
C GLU A 134 2.13 -3.94 5.35
N LEU A 135 2.40 -5.21 5.69
CA LEU A 135 3.23 -5.55 6.85
C LEU A 135 4.66 -5.08 6.69
N LEU A 136 5.21 -5.17 5.48
CA LEU A 136 6.54 -4.65 5.20
C LEU A 136 6.58 -3.12 5.41
N ASP A 137 5.59 -2.37 4.93
CA ASP A 137 5.53 -0.91 5.12
C ASP A 137 5.38 -0.52 6.60
N ILE A 138 4.53 -1.23 7.35
CA ILE A 138 4.40 -1.06 8.81
C ILE A 138 5.72 -1.39 9.50
N GLY A 139 6.37 -2.49 9.11
CA GLY A 139 7.66 -2.90 9.65
C GLY A 139 8.75 -1.86 9.43
N LEU A 140 8.90 -1.36 8.19
CA LEU A 140 9.87 -0.32 7.84
C LEU A 140 9.66 0.94 8.70
N LYS A 141 8.43 1.44 8.76
CA LYS A 141 8.09 2.64 9.54
C LYS A 141 8.28 2.42 11.03
N SER A 142 7.90 1.26 11.55
CA SER A 142 8.06 0.93 12.97
C SER A 142 9.53 0.79 13.35
N ALA A 143 10.35 0.13 12.53
CA ALA A 143 11.79 0.02 12.74
C ALA A 143 12.47 1.40 12.80
N VAL A 144 12.10 2.31 11.87
CA VAL A 144 12.56 3.70 11.89
C VAL A 144 12.15 4.42 13.18
N LYS A 145 10.89 4.27 13.61
CA LYS A 145 10.38 4.92 14.84
C LYS A 145 11.00 4.37 16.12
N CYS A 146 11.33 3.08 16.15
CA CYS A 146 12.03 2.44 17.27
C CYS A 146 13.55 2.70 17.25
N GLY A 147 14.11 3.22 16.15
CA GLY A 147 15.56 3.35 15.99
C GLY A 147 16.29 2.02 15.82
N ASP A 148 15.57 0.94 15.46
CA ASP A 148 16.17 -0.37 15.22
C ASP A 148 16.80 -0.40 13.82
N LYS A 149 18.08 -0.05 13.77
CA LYS A 149 18.88 0.04 12.54
C LYS A 149 19.00 -1.30 11.82
N ILE A 150 19.10 -2.41 12.56
CA ILE A 150 19.33 -3.73 11.98
C ILE A 150 18.06 -4.20 11.28
N SER A 151 16.92 -4.12 11.97
CA SER A 151 15.62 -4.47 11.39
C SER A 151 15.26 -3.54 10.23
N ALA A 152 15.51 -2.23 10.36
CA ALA A 152 15.27 -1.26 9.30
C ALA A 152 16.02 -1.63 8.01
N LYS A 153 17.33 -1.93 8.11
CA LYS A 153 18.14 -2.37 6.98
C LYS A 153 17.62 -3.66 6.36
N ASN A 154 17.39 -4.69 7.17
CA ASN A 154 16.98 -6.01 6.65
C ASN A 154 15.61 -5.95 5.95
N LEU A 155 14.65 -5.22 6.52
CA LEU A 155 13.35 -4.99 5.89
C LEU A 155 13.50 -4.20 4.59
N ALA A 156 14.35 -3.16 4.56
CA ALA A 156 14.60 -2.38 3.35
C ALA A 156 15.25 -3.23 2.25
N ASP A 157 16.23 -4.08 2.60
CA ASP A 157 16.86 -5.04 1.69
C ASP A 157 15.83 -5.99 1.07
N SER A 158 14.88 -6.48 1.86
CA SER A 158 13.81 -7.39 1.38
C SER A 158 12.85 -6.74 0.37
N SER A 159 12.79 -5.42 0.33
CA SER A 159 11.86 -4.64 -0.50
C SER A 159 12.39 -4.29 -1.91
N LYS A 160 13.65 -4.63 -2.20
CA LYS A 160 14.35 -4.32 -3.47
C LYS A 160 13.54 -4.67 -4.73
N SER A 161 12.85 -5.81 -4.73
CA SER A 161 12.09 -6.31 -5.88
C SER A 161 10.87 -5.48 -6.26
N ILE A 162 10.37 -4.61 -5.37
CA ILE A 162 9.14 -3.85 -5.57
C ILE A 162 9.34 -2.34 -5.67
N TRP A 163 10.60 -1.87 -5.63
CA TRP A 163 10.93 -0.45 -5.85
C TRP A 163 10.63 -0.02 -7.28
N LYS A 164 10.92 -0.89 -8.25
CA LYS A 164 10.55 -0.73 -9.66
C LYS A 164 9.16 -1.31 -9.86
N GLY A 165 8.13 -0.47 -9.96
CA GLY A 165 6.80 -0.98 -10.26
C GLY A 165 5.67 -0.07 -9.84
N GLN A 166 4.89 -0.52 -8.87
CA GLN A 166 3.56 0.03 -8.56
C GLN A 166 3.53 0.89 -7.28
N PHE A 167 4.57 0.86 -6.44
CA PHE A 167 4.51 1.40 -5.07
C PHE A 167 5.62 2.40 -4.74
N ALA A 168 5.42 3.66 -5.11
CA ALA A 168 6.32 4.76 -4.72
C ALA A 168 6.50 4.89 -3.19
N GLY A 169 5.45 4.58 -2.42
CA GLY A 169 5.48 4.68 -0.96
C GLY A 169 6.51 3.76 -0.29
N ILE A 170 6.70 2.55 -0.80
CA ILE A 170 7.63 1.58 -0.20
C ILE A 170 9.07 1.97 -0.48
N ALA A 171 9.36 2.47 -1.68
CA ALA A 171 10.67 3.03 -1.98
C ALA A 171 11.01 4.20 -1.02
N ALA A 172 10.03 5.05 -0.71
CA ALA A 172 10.21 6.11 0.29
C ALA A 172 10.46 5.55 1.70
N SER A 173 9.66 4.58 2.15
CA SER A 173 9.82 3.94 3.46
C SER A 173 11.15 3.19 3.58
N ALA A 174 11.60 2.52 2.52
CA ALA A 174 12.90 1.85 2.46
C ALA A 174 14.06 2.85 2.52
N ALA A 175 13.95 3.99 1.83
CA ALA A 175 14.92 5.06 1.94
C ALA A 175 14.98 5.64 3.35
N ASP A 176 13.83 5.89 3.99
CA ASP A 176 13.77 6.35 5.39
C ASP A 176 14.43 5.32 6.34
N ALA A 177 14.22 4.03 6.10
CA ALA A 177 14.86 2.94 6.84
C ALA A 177 16.39 2.94 6.67
N TYR A 178 16.91 3.03 5.45
CA TYR A 178 18.35 3.14 5.20
C TYR A 178 18.95 4.40 5.85
N MET A 179 18.30 5.57 5.70
CA MET A 179 18.75 6.80 6.33
C MET A 179 18.76 6.69 7.86
N SER A 180 17.77 6.05 8.48
CA SER A 180 17.74 5.82 9.94
C SER A 180 18.86 4.88 10.42
N ALA A 181 19.31 3.98 9.55
CA ALA A 181 20.44 3.09 9.80
C ALA A 181 21.81 3.75 9.55
N GLY A 182 21.86 4.98 9.04
CA GLY A 182 23.09 5.67 8.63
C GLY A 182 23.65 5.17 7.29
N LEU A 183 22.80 4.56 6.45
CA LEU A 183 23.17 4.03 5.14
C LEU A 183 22.65 4.96 4.03
N TYR A 184 23.11 6.22 4.03
CA TYR A 184 22.55 7.25 3.12
C TYR A 184 22.78 6.94 1.64
N GLN A 185 23.89 6.29 1.31
CA GLN A 185 24.18 5.84 -0.05
C GLN A 185 23.14 4.82 -0.54
N ASP A 186 22.81 3.83 0.29
CA ASP A 186 21.80 2.81 -0.03
C ASP A 186 20.39 3.42 -0.14
N ALA A 187 20.14 4.53 0.55
CA ALA A 187 18.86 5.26 0.48
C ALA A 187 18.62 5.92 -0.88
N VAL A 188 19.66 6.20 -1.68
CA VAL A 188 19.54 6.88 -2.98
C VAL A 188 18.83 6.00 -4.00
N LYS A 189 19.23 4.72 -4.12
CA LYS A 189 18.72 3.79 -5.15
C LYS A 189 17.19 3.67 -5.17
N PRO A 190 16.48 3.40 -4.06
CA PRO A 190 15.02 3.33 -4.09
C PRO A 190 14.37 4.65 -4.52
N LEU A 191 14.94 5.80 -4.14
CA LEU A 191 14.39 7.12 -4.46
C LEU A 191 14.51 7.46 -5.95
N ILE A 192 15.66 7.19 -6.57
CA ILE A 192 15.82 7.38 -8.02
C ILE A 192 14.99 6.37 -8.82
N MET A 193 14.83 5.14 -8.33
CA MET A 193 13.93 4.16 -8.96
C MET A 193 12.47 4.65 -8.93
N SER A 194 12.04 5.20 -7.79
CA SER A 194 10.71 5.79 -7.64
C SER A 194 10.53 7.01 -8.56
N MET A 195 11.49 7.93 -8.58
CA MET A 195 11.42 9.14 -9.41
C MET A 195 11.36 8.81 -10.91
N SER A 196 12.17 7.83 -11.35
CA SER A 196 12.17 7.35 -12.74
C SER A 196 10.80 6.78 -13.17
N ALA A 197 10.21 5.94 -12.31
CA ALA A 197 8.97 5.24 -12.60
C ALA A 197 7.72 6.14 -12.51
N PHE A 198 7.59 6.92 -11.44
CA PHE A 198 6.35 7.65 -11.11
C PHE A 198 6.44 9.16 -11.39
N GLY A 199 7.65 9.68 -11.60
CA GLY A 199 7.90 11.10 -11.81
C GLY A 199 8.30 11.84 -10.53
N ILE A 200 8.31 13.17 -10.64
CA ILE A 200 8.88 14.05 -9.62
C ILE A 200 7.81 14.38 -8.58
N HIS A 201 7.77 13.60 -7.51
CA HIS A 201 6.93 13.85 -6.34
C HIS A 201 7.71 14.56 -5.24
N TYR A 202 7.12 15.60 -4.64
CA TYR A 202 7.77 16.40 -3.59
C TYR A 202 8.34 15.56 -2.43
N PRO A 203 7.62 14.58 -1.83
CA PRO A 203 8.15 13.79 -0.73
C PRO A 203 9.35 12.90 -1.11
N ILE A 204 9.44 12.47 -2.36
CA ILE A 204 10.54 11.66 -2.89
C ILE A 204 11.76 12.56 -3.16
N ALA A 205 11.54 13.69 -3.86
CA ALA A 205 12.60 14.65 -4.15
C ALA A 205 13.24 15.20 -2.85
N CYS A 206 12.42 15.49 -1.82
CA CYS A 206 12.93 15.94 -0.52
C CYS A 206 13.84 14.91 0.16
N ARG A 207 13.45 13.63 0.13
CA ARG A 207 14.27 12.54 0.69
C ARG A 207 15.54 12.36 -0.10
N LEU A 208 15.47 12.47 -1.43
CA LEU A 208 16.63 12.32 -2.30
C LEU A 208 17.65 13.43 -2.05
N SER A 209 17.20 14.68 -1.97
CA SER A 209 18.04 15.82 -1.58
C SER A 209 18.74 15.57 -0.23
N LYS A 210 17.99 15.13 0.79
CA LYS A 210 18.56 14.82 2.11
C LYS A 210 19.60 13.70 2.07
N ALA A 211 19.30 12.60 1.38
CA ALA A 211 20.24 11.49 1.23
C ALA A 211 21.52 11.92 0.51
N LEU A 212 21.41 12.67 -0.60
CA LEU A 212 22.57 13.15 -1.36
C LEU A 212 23.44 14.14 -0.57
N LYS A 213 22.82 15.01 0.25
CA LYS A 213 23.54 15.90 1.18
C LYS A 213 24.33 15.09 2.21
N ALA A 214 23.68 14.12 2.85
CA ALA A 214 24.32 13.26 3.85
C ALA A 214 25.47 12.43 3.26
N VAL A 215 25.33 11.88 2.04
CA VAL A 215 26.42 11.16 1.36
C VAL A 215 27.64 12.05 1.13
N GLN A 216 27.43 13.32 0.73
CA GLN A 216 28.52 14.27 0.53
C GLN A 216 29.20 14.65 1.85
N GLU A 217 28.42 14.87 2.90
CA GLU A 217 28.93 15.16 4.25
C GLU A 217 29.76 14.00 4.81
N GLU A 218 29.33 12.75 4.62
CA GLU A 218 30.04 11.56 5.12
C GLU A 218 31.35 11.30 4.38
N ARG A 219 31.38 11.51 3.07
CA ARG A 219 32.57 11.17 2.26
C ARG A 219 33.64 12.24 2.32
N GLY A 220 33.29 13.50 2.57
CA GLY A 220 34.26 14.62 2.64
C GLY A 220 35.03 14.90 1.33
N GLU A 221 34.88 14.06 0.32
CA GLU A 221 35.41 14.19 -1.03
C GLU A 221 34.51 15.09 -1.87
N ARG A 222 35.10 15.81 -2.82
CA ARG A 222 34.35 16.67 -3.73
C ARG A 222 33.68 15.82 -4.81
N LEU A 223 32.51 15.26 -4.49
CA LEU A 223 31.66 14.52 -5.43
C LEU A 223 30.99 15.50 -6.41
N THR A 224 31.72 15.90 -7.45
CA THR A 224 31.30 16.98 -8.37
C THR A 224 30.02 16.65 -9.12
N ALA A 225 29.89 15.43 -9.65
CA ALA A 225 28.71 15.06 -10.42
C ALA A 225 27.48 14.92 -9.51
N THR A 226 27.67 14.32 -8.33
CA THR A 226 26.66 14.16 -7.29
C THR A 226 26.20 15.50 -6.73
N SER A 227 27.11 16.45 -6.54
CA SER A 227 26.79 17.82 -6.12
C SER A 227 25.91 18.51 -7.15
N TYR A 228 26.23 18.38 -8.44
CA TYR A 228 25.39 18.93 -9.51
C TYR A 228 24.01 18.25 -9.55
N PHE A 229 23.97 16.92 -9.44
CA PHE A 229 22.70 16.20 -9.34
C PHE A 229 21.85 16.64 -8.15
N GLN A 230 22.47 16.85 -6.98
CA GLN A 230 21.79 17.35 -5.80
C GLN A 230 21.18 18.73 -6.02
N GLN A 231 21.88 19.65 -6.70
CA GLN A 231 21.35 20.99 -7.04
C GLN A 231 20.10 20.88 -7.91
N LEU A 232 20.11 19.99 -8.92
CA LEU A 232 18.94 19.73 -9.76
C LEU A 232 17.76 19.17 -8.94
N VAL A 233 18.03 18.26 -8.01
CA VAL A 233 17.02 17.71 -7.11
C VAL A 233 16.48 18.80 -6.15
N ASP A 234 17.34 19.66 -5.60
CA ASP A 234 16.96 20.79 -4.74
C ASP A 234 16.05 21.77 -5.49
N ARG A 235 16.34 22.07 -6.76
CA ARG A 235 15.47 22.88 -7.62
C ARG A 235 14.10 22.20 -7.85
N ALA A 236 14.10 20.89 -8.07
CA ALA A 236 12.87 20.12 -8.22
C ALA A 236 12.03 20.07 -6.92
N VAL A 237 12.68 20.06 -5.75
CA VAL A 237 12.02 20.20 -4.44
C VAL A 237 11.28 21.52 -4.36
N GLU A 238 11.96 22.64 -4.65
CA GLU A 238 11.34 23.96 -4.53
C GLU A 238 10.21 24.15 -5.55
N TRP A 239 10.40 23.67 -6.79
CA TRP A 239 9.36 23.67 -7.81
C TRP A 239 8.08 22.92 -7.38
N ARG A 240 8.23 21.74 -6.75
CA ARG A 240 7.07 20.90 -6.35
C ARG A 240 6.47 21.27 -5.00
N LYS A 241 7.17 22.05 -4.18
CA LYS A 241 6.76 22.41 -2.81
C LYS A 241 5.41 23.11 -2.76
N GLN A 242 5.24 24.15 -3.59
CA GLN A 242 4.01 24.95 -3.60
C GLN A 242 2.78 24.10 -3.96
N ALA A 243 2.90 23.28 -5.01
CA ALA A 243 1.82 22.39 -5.44
C ALA A 243 1.46 21.35 -4.38
N PHE A 244 2.45 20.86 -3.62
CA PHE A 244 2.23 19.89 -2.55
C PHE A 244 1.61 20.50 -1.28
N GLN A 245 1.95 21.75 -0.96
CA GLN A 245 1.46 22.44 0.25
C GLN A 245 0.07 23.07 0.08
N ARG A 246 -0.40 23.23 -1.16
CA ARG A 246 -1.75 23.74 -1.44
C ARG A 246 -2.80 22.77 -0.89
N PRO A 247 -3.75 23.22 -0.04
CA PRO A 247 -4.84 22.38 0.42
C PRO A 247 -5.67 21.83 -0.76
N THR A 248 -6.03 20.55 -0.71
CA THR A 248 -6.88 19.91 -1.73
C THR A 248 -8.23 20.62 -1.87
N PHE A 249 -8.72 21.19 -0.77
CA PHE A 249 -9.93 21.99 -0.72
C PHE A 249 -9.57 23.40 -0.25
N SER A 250 -9.22 24.29 -1.18
CA SER A 250 -9.15 25.73 -0.89
C SER A 250 -10.37 26.43 -1.48
N ALA A 251 -11.02 27.30 -0.71
CA ALA A 251 -12.13 28.13 -1.18
C ALA A 251 -11.71 29.20 -2.21
N GLU A 252 -10.41 29.37 -2.45
CA GLU A 252 -9.88 30.28 -3.46
C GLU A 252 -9.94 29.61 -4.85
N GLU A 253 -10.97 29.96 -5.61
CA GLU A 253 -11.09 29.71 -7.05
C GLU A 253 -9.98 30.47 -7.79
N GLY A 254 -8.90 29.76 -8.10
CA GLY A 254 -7.79 30.29 -8.88
C GLY A 254 -6.78 29.20 -9.16
N VAL A 255 -6.94 28.51 -10.29
CA VAL A 255 -5.86 27.68 -10.85
C VAL A 255 -4.87 28.63 -11.50
N THR A 256 -4.02 29.27 -10.71
CA THR A 256 -2.75 29.78 -11.24
C THR A 256 -1.94 28.55 -11.64
N LYS A 257 -1.83 28.32 -12.95
CA LYS A 257 -0.81 27.41 -13.49
C LYS A 257 0.50 27.87 -12.87
N SER A 258 1.10 27.02 -12.03
CA SER A 258 2.42 27.25 -11.46
C SER A 258 3.37 27.54 -12.61
N GLN A 259 3.72 28.83 -12.78
CA GLN A 259 4.79 29.22 -13.69
C GLN A 259 6.04 28.47 -13.24
N GLY A 260 6.72 27.81 -14.18
CA GLY A 260 7.99 27.16 -13.90
C GLY A 260 8.89 28.15 -13.15
N VAL A 261 9.50 27.69 -12.06
CA VAL A 261 10.42 28.51 -11.28
C VAL A 261 11.62 28.82 -12.19
N LYS A 262 11.58 30.01 -12.81
CA LYS A 262 12.76 30.68 -13.37
C LYS A 262 13.52 31.25 -12.18
N LEU A 263 14.44 30.46 -11.65
CA LEU A 263 15.50 31.00 -10.80
C LEU A 263 16.54 31.59 -11.76
N ASP A 264 16.86 32.86 -11.59
CA ASP A 264 17.79 33.66 -12.40
C ASP A 264 19.27 33.21 -12.29
N ASP A 265 19.54 31.96 -11.89
CA ASP A 265 20.89 31.36 -11.90
C ASP A 265 21.17 30.75 -13.28
N ASP A 266 21.50 31.64 -14.21
CA ASP A 266 21.76 31.42 -15.65
C ASP A 266 23.12 30.70 -15.94
N GLU A 267 23.84 30.21 -14.92
CA GLU A 267 25.14 29.55 -15.12
C GLU A 267 25.08 28.01 -15.26
N LEU A 268 23.98 27.37 -14.85
CA LEU A 268 23.84 25.89 -14.89
C LEU A 268 22.84 25.42 -15.97
N ALA A 269 22.14 26.34 -16.62
CA ALA A 269 21.18 26.07 -17.68
C ALA A 269 21.90 25.72 -18.99
N GLY A 270 22.43 24.50 -19.10
CA GLY A 270 23.02 24.01 -20.34
C GLY A 270 23.94 22.81 -20.19
N GLN A 271 24.36 22.46 -18.98
CA GLN A 271 25.22 21.29 -18.76
C GLN A 271 24.37 20.03 -18.60
N VAL A 272 24.50 19.11 -19.56
CA VAL A 272 23.90 17.77 -19.49
C VAL A 272 24.48 17.04 -18.29
N LEU A 273 23.61 16.48 -17.44
CA LEU A 273 24.05 15.65 -16.31
C LEU A 273 24.76 14.39 -16.82
N ASP A 274 26.02 14.21 -16.43
CA ASP A 274 26.73 12.94 -16.64
C ASP A 274 26.23 11.89 -15.64
N THR A 275 25.21 11.14 -16.04
CA THR A 275 24.59 10.09 -15.21
C THR A 275 25.56 8.95 -14.90
N HIS A 276 26.54 8.70 -15.76
CA HIS A 276 27.55 7.66 -15.52
C HIS A 276 28.50 8.09 -14.40
N ALA A 277 29.00 9.32 -14.44
CA ALA A 277 29.85 9.87 -13.38
C ALA A 277 29.12 9.88 -12.02
N VAL A 278 27.85 10.29 -11.99
CA VAL A 278 27.03 10.23 -10.76
C VAL A 278 26.86 8.79 -10.27
N ALA A 279 26.60 7.83 -11.17
CA ALA A 279 26.46 6.42 -10.79
C ALA A 279 27.75 5.86 -10.20
N LEU A 280 28.92 6.22 -10.75
CA LEU A 280 30.22 5.83 -10.21
C LEU A 280 30.47 6.44 -8.82
N GLU A 281 30.26 7.76 -8.67
CA GLU A 281 30.44 8.47 -7.39
C GLU A 281 29.55 7.86 -6.29
N LEU A 282 28.30 7.51 -6.62
CA LEU A 282 27.32 6.91 -5.71
C LEU A 282 27.40 5.37 -5.63
N CYS A 283 28.37 4.75 -6.31
CA CYS A 283 28.53 3.29 -6.45
C CYS A 283 27.21 2.55 -6.76
N LEU A 284 26.41 3.11 -7.66
CA LEU A 284 25.19 2.49 -8.13
C LEU A 284 25.50 1.31 -9.05
N ASP A 285 24.69 0.26 -8.97
CA ASP A 285 24.73 -0.83 -9.94
C ASP A 285 24.07 -0.43 -11.28
N SER A 286 24.16 -1.31 -12.28
CA SER A 286 23.60 -1.04 -13.62
C SER A 286 22.09 -0.78 -13.62
N GLU A 287 21.36 -1.27 -12.61
CA GLU A 287 19.94 -0.95 -12.45
C GLU A 287 19.76 0.46 -11.88
N GLY A 288 20.55 0.84 -10.87
CA GLY A 288 20.59 2.18 -10.32
C GLY A 288 20.98 3.23 -11.36
N GLU A 289 21.95 2.94 -12.21
CA GLU A 289 22.36 3.82 -13.32
C GLU A 289 21.21 4.06 -14.32
N LYS A 290 20.52 3.00 -14.75
CA LYS A 290 19.32 3.13 -15.60
C LYS A 290 18.19 3.91 -14.92
N ALA A 291 18.01 3.72 -13.63
CA ALA A 291 17.03 4.47 -12.85
C ALA A 291 17.42 5.96 -12.73
N LEU A 292 18.72 6.24 -12.64
CA LEU A 292 19.25 7.60 -12.62
C LEU A 292 19.04 8.30 -13.97
N GLU A 293 19.33 7.64 -15.09
CA GLU A 293 19.01 8.15 -16.43
C GLU A 293 17.52 8.47 -16.59
N GLY A 294 16.65 7.56 -16.14
CA GLY A 294 15.21 7.80 -16.15
C GLY A 294 14.80 8.97 -15.28
N SER A 295 15.40 9.12 -14.09
CA SER A 295 15.19 10.26 -13.19
C SER A 295 15.64 11.57 -13.83
N TRP A 296 16.82 11.58 -14.48
CA TRP A 296 17.33 12.72 -15.22
C TRP A 296 16.37 13.14 -16.34
N LYS A 297 15.87 12.20 -17.15
CA LYS A 297 14.86 12.48 -18.19
C LYS A 297 13.59 13.13 -17.63
N ARG A 298 13.20 12.80 -16.40
CA ARG A 298 12.06 13.46 -15.73
C ARG A 298 12.44 14.86 -15.26
N LEU A 299 13.61 15.01 -14.64
CA LEU A 299 14.11 16.28 -14.09
C LEU A 299 14.35 17.32 -15.18
N SER A 300 15.06 16.96 -16.26
CA SER A 300 15.31 17.85 -17.38
C SER A 300 14.02 18.35 -18.02
N LYS A 301 13.06 17.45 -18.26
CA LYS A 301 11.72 17.81 -18.78
C LYS A 301 10.92 18.65 -17.80
N GLY A 302 11.05 18.41 -16.50
CA GLY A 302 10.28 19.13 -15.47
C GLY A 302 10.82 20.51 -15.14
N LEU A 303 12.13 20.71 -15.33
CA LEU A 303 12.84 21.95 -15.01
C LEU A 303 13.17 22.79 -16.26
N ASP A 304 12.68 22.38 -17.43
CA ASP A 304 13.00 22.96 -18.74
C ASP A 304 14.52 23.15 -18.92
N VAL A 305 15.30 22.14 -18.54
CA VAL A 305 16.73 22.12 -18.91
C VAL A 305 16.77 21.82 -20.41
N ASP A 306 17.27 22.76 -21.22
CA ASP A 306 17.40 22.64 -22.67
C ASP A 306 18.23 21.40 -23.04
N LEU A 307 17.55 20.27 -23.17
CA LEU A 307 18.07 19.10 -23.85
C LEU A 307 17.87 19.38 -25.32
N GLN A 308 18.98 19.50 -26.07
CA GLN A 308 18.88 19.46 -27.53
C GLN A 308 18.04 18.22 -27.91
N PRO A 309 17.02 18.38 -28.77
CA PRO A 309 16.16 17.27 -29.11
C PRO A 309 16.99 16.19 -29.77
N ASP A 310 17.02 14.99 -29.18
CA ASP A 310 17.48 13.79 -29.86
C ASP A 310 16.69 13.68 -31.16
N VAL A 311 17.42 13.72 -32.28
CA VAL A 311 16.90 13.69 -33.63
C VAL A 311 15.85 12.59 -33.75
N SER A 312 14.60 13.01 -34.00
CA SER A 312 13.49 12.11 -34.25
C SER A 312 13.80 11.28 -35.48
N VAL A 313 14.10 9.99 -35.30
CA VAL A 313 14.09 9.01 -36.38
C VAL A 313 12.63 8.76 -36.76
N ARG A 314 12.09 9.66 -37.55
CA ARG A 314 10.93 9.45 -38.42
C ARG A 314 11.17 10.23 -39.70
N GLU A 315 12.08 9.71 -40.51
CA GLU A 315 12.13 9.86 -41.96
C GLU A 315 13.21 8.88 -42.49
N LEU A 316 12.82 7.61 -42.59
CA LEU A 316 13.33 6.63 -43.57
C LEU A 316 12.18 5.70 -43.94
#